data_AF-L0GYP6-F1
#
_entry.id   AF-L0GYP6-F1
#
_cell.length_a   1.000
_cell.length_b   1.000
_cell.length_c   1.000
_cell.angle_alpha   90.00
_cell.angle_beta   90.00
_cell.angle_gamma   90.00
#
_symmetry.space_group_name_H-M   'P 1'
#
loop_
_entity.id
_entity.type
_entity.pdbx_description
1 polymer ?
#
loop_
_entity_poly.entity_id
_entity_poly.type
_entity_poly.pdbx_seq_one_letter_code
_entity_poly.pdbx_strand_id
1 'polypeptide(L)' 'MKRYGIRVTLPDGDPMGAAHLLGEGWEYYRWYETAAERDEALADMQRRIPYYRAADRTSERLEKVDR' A
#
# COMPACT_ATOMS: atom_id res chain seq x y z
N MET A 1 8.23 17.96 -8.64
CA MET A 1 8.58 17.48 -7.28
C MET A 1 7.31 16.90 -6.74
N LYS A 2 7.33 15.59 -6.51
CA LYS A 2 6.14 14.80 -6.21
C LYS A 2 5.59 15.17 -4.83
N ARG A 3 4.31 15.55 -4.76
CA ARG A 3 3.62 15.99 -3.54
C ARG A 3 2.51 15.06 -3.07
N TYR A 4 2.04 14.17 -3.95
CA TYR A 4 0.93 13.28 -3.66
C TYR A 4 1.45 11.87 -3.51
N GLY A 5 1.12 11.21 -2.41
CA GLY A 5 1.68 9.91 -2.05
C GLY A 5 0.65 8.90 -1.58
N ILE A 6 1.05 7.63 -1.65
CA ILE A 6 0.38 6.51 -0.98
C ILE A 6 1.38 5.95 0.02
N ARG A 7 1.02 5.96 1.31
CA ARG A 7 1.73 5.26 2.37
C ARG A 7 1.18 3.85 2.46
N VAL A 8 2.08 2.88 2.42
CA VAL A 8 1.80 1.44 2.53
C VAL A 8 2.38 0.95 3.84
N THR A 9 1.53 0.31 4.65
CA THR A 9 1.91 -0.28 5.94
C THR A 9 1.31 -1.67 6.07
N LEU A 10 1.73 -2.41 7.09
CA LEU A 10 1.15 -3.69 7.46
C LEU A 10 0.14 -3.52 8.61
N PRO A 11 -0.91 -4.34 8.69
CA PRO A 11 -1.74 -4.46 9.88
C PRO A 11 -0.95 -4.96 11.09
N ASP A 12 -1.44 -4.62 12.28
CA ASP A 12 -0.92 -5.20 13.52
C ASP A 12 -1.03 -6.74 13.48
N GLY A 13 0.07 -7.41 13.82
CA GLY A 13 0.14 -8.88 13.83
C GLY A 13 0.28 -9.52 12.45
N ASP A 14 0.50 -8.74 11.38
CA ASP A 14 0.79 -9.30 10.07
C ASP A 14 2.08 -10.15 10.11
N PRO A 15 2.08 -11.39 9.59
CA PRO A 15 3.27 -12.23 9.58
C PRO A 15 4.49 -11.59 8.90
N MET A 16 4.30 -10.75 7.88
CA MET A 16 5.41 -10.04 7.23
C MET A 16 6.10 -9.02 8.14
N GLY A 17 5.42 -8.58 9.21
CA GLY A 17 6.01 -7.71 10.23
C GLY A 17 7.05 -8.39 11.12
N ALA A 18 7.24 -9.71 11.00
CA ALA A 18 8.26 -10.42 11.78
C ALA A 18 9.66 -9.83 11.53
N ALA A 19 10.48 -9.79 12.58
CA ALA A 19 11.82 -9.15 12.57
C ALA A 19 12.79 -9.72 11.52
N HIS A 20 12.60 -10.96 11.09
CA HIS A 20 13.42 -11.62 10.07
C HIS A 20 12.88 -11.44 8.64
N LEU A 21 11.80 -10.66 8.47
CA LEU A 21 11.16 -10.35 7.20
C LEU A 21 11.24 -8.83 6.94
N LEU A 22 10.13 -8.12 7.00
CA LEU A 22 10.11 -6.66 6.80
C LEU A 22 10.39 -5.89 8.10
N GLY A 23 10.15 -6.53 9.25
CA GLY A 23 10.38 -5.96 10.57
C GLY A 23 9.28 -5.02 11.05
N GLU A 24 9.40 -4.64 12.33
CA GLU A 24 8.45 -3.74 12.98
C GLU A 24 8.50 -2.34 12.37
N GLY A 25 7.33 -1.70 12.25
CA GLY A 25 7.22 -0.33 11.73
C GLY A 25 7.55 -0.19 10.25
N TRP A 26 7.60 -1.29 9.49
CA TRP A 26 7.82 -1.23 8.05
C TRP A 26 6.79 -0.34 7.36
N GLU A 27 7.29 0.54 6.50
CA GLU A 27 6.48 1.38 5.64
C GLU A 27 7.16 1.61 4.29
N TYR A 28 6.35 1.84 3.28
CA TYR A 28 6.79 2.14 1.93
C TYR A 28 5.91 3.25 1.34
N TYR A 29 6.51 4.10 0.51
CA TYR A 29 5.81 5.23 -0.11
C TYR A 29 5.91 5.16 -1.63
N ARG A 30 4.76 5.38 -2.29
CA ARG A 30 4.70 5.70 -3.72
C ARG A 30 4.34 7.16 -3.89
N TRP A 31 5.14 7.89 -4.66
CA TRP A 31 4.94 9.32 -4.90
C TRP A 31 4.59 9.62 -6.37
N TYR A 32 3.70 10.59 -6.56
CA TYR A 32 3.10 11.00 -7.82
C TYR A 32 3.18 12.52 -8.00
N GLU A 33 3.20 12.99 -9.24
CA GLU A 33 3.25 14.43 -9.52
C GLU A 33 1.86 15.06 -9.33
N THR A 34 0.78 14.32 -9.60
CA THR A 34 -0.61 14.80 -9.46
C THR A 34 -1.45 13.94 -8.50
N ALA A 35 -2.50 14.54 -7.95
CA ALA A 35 -3.49 13.84 -7.14
C ALA A 35 -4.26 12.79 -7.94
N ALA A 36 -4.51 13.05 -9.23
CA ALA A 36 -5.20 12.14 -10.13
C ALA A 36 -4.38 10.84 -10.35
N GLU A 37 -3.07 10.97 -10.62
CA GLU A 37 -2.16 9.82 -10.74
C GLU A 37 -2.12 8.97 -9.46
N ARG A 38 -2.06 9.62 -8.29
CA ARG A 38 -2.11 8.93 -6.98
C ARG A 38 -3.43 8.16 -6.83
N ASP A 39 -4.55 8.79 -7.18
CA ASP A 39 -5.88 8.23 -6.98
C ASP A 39 -6.16 7.05 -7.93
N GLU A 40 -5.70 7.13 -9.19
CA GLU A 40 -5.73 6.01 -10.14
C GLU A 40 -4.90 4.83 -9.64
N ALA A 41 -3.67 5.10 -9.17
CA ALA A 41 -2.80 4.06 -8.64
C ALA A 41 -3.37 3.42 -7.36
N LEU A 42 -3.98 4.21 -6.47
CA LEU A 42 -4.63 3.69 -5.27
C LEU A 42 -5.79 2.76 -5.64
N ALA A 43 -6.63 3.15 -6.59
CA ALA A 43 -7.75 2.34 -7.06
C ALA A 43 -7.28 1.02 -7.68
N ASP A 44 -6.18 1.03 -8.44
CA ASP A 44 -5.58 -0.19 -8.99
C ASP A 44 -5.01 -1.10 -7.89
N MET A 45 -4.33 -0.54 -6.89
CA MET A 45 -3.79 -1.30 -5.75
C MET A 45 -4.90 -1.94 -4.90
N GLN A 46 -6.04 -1.26 -4.74
CA GLN A 46 -7.21 -1.79 -4.01
C GLN A 46 -8.02 -2.79 -4.84
N ARG A 47 -7.76 -2.90 -6.15
CA ARG A 47 -8.52 -3.76 -7.03
C ARG A 47 -8.23 -5.23 -6.71
N ARG A 48 -9.28 -6.05 -6.77
CA ARG A 48 -9.12 -7.50 -6.70
C ARG A 48 -8.25 -7.97 -7.87
N ILE A 49 -7.21 -8.75 -7.56
CA ILE A 49 -6.36 -9.35 -8.58
C ILE A 49 -7.19 -10.36 -9.40
N PRO A 50 -7.29 -10.20 -10.74
CA PRO A 50 -7.98 -11.17 -11.58
C PRO A 50 -7.42 -12.58 -11.37
N TYR A 51 -8.28 -13.60 -11.42
CA TYR A 51 -7.92 -15.02 -11.27
C TYR A 51 -7.56 -15.50 -9.85
N TYR A 52 -7.43 -14.59 -8.87
CA TYR A 52 -7.21 -14.96 -7.47
C TYR A 52 -8.52 -15.32 -6.76
N ARG A 53 -8.44 -16.17 -5.73
CA ARG A 53 -9.62 -16.50 -4.91
C ARG A 53 -10.07 -15.26 -4.15
N ALA A 54 -11.33 -15.22 -3.74
CA ALA A 54 -11.88 -14.08 -3.02
C ALA A 54 -11.16 -13.79 -1.69
N ALA A 55 -10.57 -14.83 -1.08
CA ALA A 55 -9.80 -14.75 0.15
C ALA A 55 -8.31 -14.39 -0.07
N ASP A 56 -7.81 -14.49 -1.31
CA ASP A 56 -6.43 -14.14 -1.62
C ASP A 56 -6.33 -12.62 -1.84
N ARG A 57 -6.33 -11.88 -0.73
CA ARG A 57 -6.18 -10.42 -0.70
C ARG A 57 -4.84 -10.07 -0.08
N THR A 58 -4.21 -9.03 -0.58
CA THR A 58 -3.08 -8.42 0.11
C THR A 58 -3.58 -7.86 1.45
N SER A 59 -2.77 -8.01 2.50
CA SER A 59 -3.09 -7.51 3.84
C SER A 59 -2.67 -6.05 4.05
N GLU A 60 -2.05 -5.42 3.05
CA GLU A 60 -1.53 -4.05 3.14
C GLU A 60 -2.60 -3.01 3.52
N ARG A 61 -2.18 -2.00 4.29
CA ARG A 61 -2.97 -0.80 4.59
C ARG A 61 -2.45 0.35 3.74
N LEU A 62 -3.37 0.95 2.98
CA LEU A 62 -3.08 2.02 2.02
C LEU A 62 -3.69 3.34 2.51
N GLU A 63 -2.88 4.37 2.61
CA GLU A 63 -3.29 5.71 3.04
C GLU A 63 -2.82 6.77 2.04
N LYS A 64 -3.70 7.70 1.66
CA LYS A 64 -3.30 8.88 0.87
C LYS A 64 -2.55 9.84 1.78
N VAL A 65 -1.37 10.29 1.37
CA VAL A 65 -0.56 11.27 2.09
C VAL A 65 -0.12 12.38 1.15
N ASP A 66 0.01 13.60 1.65
CA ASP A 66 0.48 14.75 0.88
C ASP A 66 1.72 15.36 1.57
N ARG A 67 2.61 15.98 0.79
CA ARG A 67 3.85 16.62 1.26
C ARG A 67 3.85 18.13 1.00
#